data_AF-A0A369H6K0-F1
#
_entry.id   AF-A0A369H6K0-F1
#
_cell.length_a   1.000
_cell.length_b   1.000
_cell.length_c   1.000
_cell.angle_alpha   90.00
_cell.angle_beta   90.00
_cell.angle_gamma   90.00
#
_symmetry.space_group_name_H-M   'P 1'
#
loop_
_entity.id
_entity.type
_entity.pdbx_description
1 polymer ?
#
loop_
_entity_poly.entity_id
_entity_poly.type
_entity_poly.pdbx_seq_one_letter_code
_entity_poly.pdbx_strand_id
1 'polypeptide(L)'
;MAQSGSSSMSHHPSLRLAVSYAFDWIVLIIVVVIAGFLGRIEPLKRPFALDDPNISFPYTEDQAVPTWLLVVLCGLVPAVIILIVSVLLVPGATVPKKTPQALIWKRKLWEIHVGWLGLLLSVGSAFFFVSGIKNMCGKPRPDLLSRCEPDLARRDMYRVGGFAGEAAGGLLYSGNICQQKDKYKLDDGFRSYPSGHSATAAAGLIYLSLYLASKFAVTIPFVVPNPNKRNEASSLVAFPSRAHDEAASYGADDSYGYSSSGKPANVAHRSAQHNIKIQSMRRQAAAPPIYLLVITLVPFCVAIFIASSRWFDFRHHGFDILFGFLIGIITAVYSFRYYHMPIQAGAGWAWGSRSGDRAFWAGVGRLGYVGDRSDFDARVDRADLGESGDVDMQPTQLPNAPASGSVNYRPAHYATGPTHNGSFQDVELDRMERHHHATGQQPMMGGPAHPSAIRGYQ
;
A
#
# COMPACT_ATOMS: atom_id res chain seq x y z
N MET A 1 8.44 27.04 -48.35
CA MET A 1 8.08 27.78 -47.13
C MET A 1 8.33 26.87 -45.94
N ALA A 2 9.34 27.23 -45.15
CA ALA A 2 9.75 26.53 -43.97
C ALA A 2 8.79 26.83 -42.81
N GLN A 3 8.53 25.83 -41.97
CA GLN A 3 8.49 26.01 -40.52
C GLN A 3 8.83 24.68 -39.85
N SER A 4 10.13 24.54 -39.61
CA SER A 4 10.73 23.62 -38.66
C SER A 4 10.26 24.00 -37.25
N GLY A 5 9.63 23.06 -36.55
CA GLY A 5 9.39 23.12 -35.12
C GLY A 5 10.03 21.92 -34.43
N SER A 6 11.37 21.83 -34.46
CA SER A 6 12.09 20.88 -33.62
C SER A 6 12.05 21.36 -32.17
N SER A 7 11.11 20.87 -31.37
CA SER A 7 11.20 20.99 -29.92
C SER A 7 12.20 19.96 -29.40
N SER A 8 13.46 20.38 -29.31
CA SER A 8 14.46 19.73 -28.46
C SER A 8 13.96 19.74 -27.01
N MET A 9 13.32 18.66 -26.56
CA MET A 9 13.01 18.47 -25.15
C MET A 9 14.25 17.93 -24.43
N SER A 10 15.03 18.85 -23.87
CA SER A 10 15.99 18.54 -22.82
C SER A 10 15.23 17.94 -21.63
N HIS A 11 15.26 16.62 -21.48
CA HIS A 11 14.56 15.94 -20.39
C HIS A 11 15.36 16.03 -19.08
N HIS A 12 15.28 17.19 -18.43
CA HIS A 12 15.49 17.27 -16.98
C HIS A 12 14.29 16.61 -16.27
N PRO A 13 14.46 16.02 -15.06
CA PRO A 13 13.32 15.63 -14.25
C PRO A 13 12.39 16.84 -14.15
N SER A 14 11.12 16.67 -14.52
CA SER A 14 10.22 17.81 -14.59
C SER A 14 10.17 18.46 -13.21
N LEU A 15 10.61 19.72 -13.12
CA LEU A 15 10.62 20.48 -11.86
C LEU A 15 9.25 20.37 -11.16
N ARG A 16 8.18 20.36 -11.95
CA ARG A 16 6.80 20.16 -11.52
C ARG A 16 6.58 18.85 -10.74
N LEU A 17 7.19 17.74 -11.14
CA LEU A 17 7.09 16.47 -10.43
C LEU A 17 7.87 16.51 -9.10
N ALA A 18 9.06 17.09 -9.09
CA ALA A 18 9.84 17.25 -7.86
C ALA A 18 9.09 18.14 -6.83
N VAL A 19 8.48 19.25 -7.30
CA VAL A 19 7.68 20.14 -6.46
C VAL A 19 6.43 19.42 -5.92
N SER A 20 5.78 18.53 -6.68
CA SER A 20 4.62 17.82 -6.15
C SER A 20 4.97 16.84 -5.02
N TYR A 21 6.10 16.13 -5.10
CA TYR A 21 6.57 15.30 -3.98
C TYR A 21 7.09 16.12 -2.80
N ALA A 22 7.72 17.28 -3.05
CA ALA A 22 8.07 18.20 -1.98
C ALA A 22 6.81 18.71 -1.24
N PHE A 23 5.74 18.97 -1.98
CA PHE A 23 4.45 19.33 -1.42
C PHE A 23 3.86 18.22 -0.53
N ASP A 24 3.96 16.94 -0.93
CA ASP A 24 3.55 15.81 -0.08
C ASP A 24 4.28 15.82 1.27
N TRP A 25 5.61 15.99 1.26
CA TRP A 25 6.41 16.09 2.49
C TRP A 25 5.96 17.26 3.37
N ILE A 26 5.74 18.43 2.77
CA ILE A 26 5.27 19.62 3.49
C ILE A 26 3.91 19.35 4.14
N VAL A 27 2.96 18.78 3.40
CA VAL A 27 1.63 18.45 3.94
C VAL A 27 1.75 17.48 5.12
N LEU A 28 2.55 16.42 4.99
CA LEU A 28 2.73 15.44 6.07
C LEU A 28 3.41 16.05 7.31
N ILE A 29 4.42 16.89 7.11
CA ILE A 29 5.09 17.61 8.21
C ILE A 29 4.10 18.56 8.90
N ILE A 30 3.28 19.30 8.15
CA ILE A 30 2.24 20.17 8.70
C ILE A 30 1.25 19.36 9.54
N VAL A 31 0.79 18.19 9.06
CA VAL A 31 -0.10 17.31 9.83
C VAL A 31 0.54 16.89 11.15
N VAL A 32 1.82 16.52 11.16
CA VAL A 32 2.55 16.16 12.39
C VAL A 32 2.70 17.35 13.34
N VAL A 33 3.00 18.54 12.81
CA VAL A 33 3.12 19.77 13.60
C VAL A 33 1.78 20.14 14.24
N ILE A 34 0.69 20.09 13.47
CA ILE A 34 -0.67 20.31 13.97
C ILE A 34 -0.99 19.30 15.07
N ALA A 35 -0.68 18.01 14.87
CA ALA A 35 -0.89 16.97 15.88
C ALA A 35 -0.11 17.23 17.18
N GLY A 36 1.12 17.75 17.07
CA GLY A 36 1.94 18.17 18.20
C GLY A 36 1.35 19.37 18.95
N PHE A 37 0.83 20.35 18.21
CA PHE A 37 0.16 21.52 18.78
C PHE A 37 -1.14 21.14 19.49
N LEU A 38 -1.95 20.26 18.90
CA LEU A 38 -3.14 19.70 19.54
C LEU A 38 -2.77 19.11 20.90
N GLY A 39 -1.67 18.35 21.01
CA GLY A 39 -1.22 17.80 22.30
C GLY A 39 -0.90 18.81 23.41
N ARG A 40 -0.80 20.11 23.10
CA ARG A 40 -0.56 21.19 24.07
C ARG A 40 -1.82 21.92 24.51
N ILE A 41 -2.93 21.75 23.80
CA ILE A 41 -4.21 22.35 24.15
C ILE A 41 -4.76 21.63 25.38
N GLU A 42 -5.31 22.38 26.34
CA GLU A 42 -5.95 21.83 27.53
C GLU A 42 -7.08 20.87 27.13
N PRO A 43 -7.07 19.62 27.61
CA PRO A 43 -8.09 18.65 27.24
C PRO A 43 -9.39 18.96 27.99
N LEU A 44 -10.51 18.46 27.47
CA LEU A 44 -11.74 18.39 28.25
C LEU A 44 -11.45 17.63 29.56
N LYS A 45 -11.97 18.11 30.70
CA LYS A 45 -11.83 17.42 31.99
C LYS A 45 -13.16 16.78 32.33
N ARG A 46 -13.34 15.52 31.89
CA ARG A 46 -14.59 14.80 32.15
C ARG A 46 -14.79 14.62 33.67
N PRO A 47 -16.00 14.88 34.21
CA PRO A 47 -16.30 14.63 35.61
C PRO A 47 -16.06 13.18 36.00
N PHE A 48 -15.58 12.97 37.22
CA PHE A 48 -15.21 11.65 37.76
C PHE A 48 -15.65 11.50 39.22
N ALA A 49 -15.79 10.26 39.68
CA ALA A 49 -16.08 9.92 41.07
C ALA A 49 -14.77 9.73 41.84
N LEU A 50 -14.69 10.22 43.08
CA LEU A 50 -13.47 10.16 43.89
C LEU A 50 -13.18 8.76 44.46
N ASP A 51 -14.17 7.89 44.47
CA ASP A 51 -14.09 6.53 45.00
C ASP A 51 -14.02 5.46 43.90
N ASP A 52 -13.90 5.86 42.63
CA ASP A 52 -13.74 4.92 41.52
C ASP A 52 -12.38 4.21 41.61
N PRO A 53 -12.34 2.87 41.84
CA PRO A 53 -11.09 2.14 41.98
C PRO A 53 -10.29 2.14 40.67
N ASN A 54 -10.94 2.30 39.50
CA ASN A 54 -10.26 2.25 38.21
C ASN A 54 -9.34 3.44 37.98
N ILE A 55 -9.49 4.55 38.72
CA ILE A 55 -8.67 5.77 38.60
C ILE A 55 -7.78 6.02 39.84
N SER A 56 -7.70 5.03 40.74
CA SER A 56 -7.02 5.12 42.04
C SER A 56 -5.60 4.55 42.05
N PHE A 57 -5.06 4.14 40.90
CA PHE A 57 -3.72 3.56 40.82
C PHE A 57 -2.62 4.61 41.10
N PRO A 58 -1.46 4.17 41.62
CA PRO A 58 -0.33 5.07 41.85
C PRO A 58 0.24 5.59 40.54
N TYR A 59 0.76 6.82 40.57
CA TYR A 59 1.45 7.43 39.44
C TYR A 59 2.82 6.77 39.24
N THR A 60 2.99 6.11 38.11
CA THR A 60 4.27 5.48 37.73
C THR A 60 5.19 6.54 37.12
N GLU A 61 6.27 6.91 37.82
CA GLU A 61 7.28 7.86 37.31
C GLU A 61 8.12 7.22 36.19
N ASP A 62 8.57 5.99 36.42
CA ASP A 62 9.39 5.22 35.48
C ASP A 62 8.53 4.35 34.56
N GLN A 63 8.27 4.87 33.36
CA GLN A 63 7.54 4.14 32.33
C GLN A 63 8.46 3.11 31.65
N ALA A 64 7.96 1.91 31.40
CA ALA A 64 8.72 0.89 30.67
C ALA A 64 9.11 1.35 29.26
N VAL A 65 8.23 2.11 28.60
CA VAL A 65 8.50 2.77 27.32
C VAL A 65 8.24 4.28 27.43
N PRO A 66 9.29 5.11 27.60
CA PRO A 66 9.14 6.56 27.57
C PRO A 66 8.90 7.08 26.14
N THR A 67 8.37 8.29 26.02
CA THR A 67 7.97 8.86 24.72
C THR A 67 9.13 9.03 23.75
N TRP A 68 10.34 9.37 24.21
CA TRP A 68 11.51 9.45 23.33
C TRP A 68 11.86 8.08 22.74
N LEU A 69 11.76 7.01 23.54
CA LEU A 69 12.06 5.65 23.10
C LEU A 69 11.01 5.18 22.08
N LEU A 70 9.74 5.56 22.27
CA LEU A 70 8.68 5.31 21.29
C LEU A 70 9.02 5.95 19.92
N VAL A 71 9.47 7.20 19.89
CA VAL A 71 9.87 7.88 18.63
C VAL A 71 11.04 7.17 17.96
N VAL A 72 12.01 6.69 18.74
CA VAL A 72 13.14 5.92 18.22
C VAL A 72 12.68 4.58 17.66
N LEU A 73 11.94 3.79 18.44
CA LEU A 73 11.52 2.43 18.05
C LEU A 73 10.50 2.40 16.91
N CYS A 74 9.62 3.39 16.81
CA CYS A 74 8.50 3.39 15.87
C CYS A 74 8.69 4.37 14.69
N GLY A 75 9.66 5.27 14.77
CA GLY A 75 10.02 6.19 13.70
C GLY A 75 11.42 5.93 13.16
N LEU A 76 12.45 6.14 13.99
CA LEU A 76 13.84 6.10 13.55
C LEU A 76 14.28 4.69 13.12
N VAL A 77 14.03 3.68 13.95
CA VAL A 77 14.41 2.29 13.67
C VAL A 77 13.75 1.79 12.38
N PRO A 78 12.42 1.95 12.15
CA PRO A 78 11.81 1.65 10.87
C PRO A 78 12.41 2.41 9.69
N ALA A 79 12.70 3.70 9.83
CA ALA A 79 13.30 4.50 8.76
C ALA A 79 14.69 3.97 8.35
N VAL A 80 15.51 3.58 9.34
CA VAL A 80 16.84 2.97 9.13
C VAL A 80 16.70 1.59 8.49
N ILE A 81 15.78 0.75 8.95
CA ILE A 81 15.55 -0.59 8.37
C ILE A 81 15.08 -0.46 6.91
N ILE A 82 14.15 0.46 6.61
CA ILE A 82 13.70 0.74 5.23
C ILE A 82 14.88 1.15 4.36
N LEU A 83 15.78 1.99 4.87
CA LEU A 83 16.97 2.42 4.14
C LEU A 83 17.90 1.23 3.87
N ILE A 84 18.25 0.43 4.89
CA ILE A 84 19.13 -0.73 4.75
C ILE A 84 18.54 -1.73 3.76
N VAL A 85 17.25 -2.09 3.92
CA VAL A 85 16.57 -3.05 3.05
C VAL A 85 16.50 -2.56 1.61
N SER A 86 16.18 -1.27 1.40
CA SER A 86 16.17 -0.69 0.04
C SER A 86 17.55 -0.67 -0.59
N VAL A 87 18.60 -0.38 0.17
CA VAL A 87 19.97 -0.36 -0.36
C VAL A 87 20.49 -1.78 -0.64
N LEU A 88 20.13 -2.78 0.17
CA LEU A 88 20.66 -4.14 0.02
C LEU A 88 19.85 -5.03 -0.92
N LEU A 89 18.51 -4.97 -0.88
CA LEU A 89 17.64 -5.91 -1.61
C LEU A 89 17.12 -5.38 -2.96
N VAL A 90 17.23 -4.08 -3.22
CA VAL A 90 16.91 -3.48 -4.52
C VAL A 90 18.23 -3.24 -5.26
N PRO A 91 18.43 -3.65 -6.52
CA PRO A 91 17.46 -4.22 -7.43
C PRO A 91 17.25 -5.71 -7.16
N GLY A 92 15.99 -6.14 -7.19
CA GLY A 92 15.65 -7.56 -7.17
C GLY A 92 16.08 -8.26 -8.46
N ALA A 93 15.89 -9.59 -8.49
CA ALA A 93 16.24 -10.43 -9.65
C ALA A 93 15.46 -10.12 -10.95
N THR A 94 14.46 -9.22 -10.89
CA THR A 94 13.68 -8.80 -12.05
C THR A 94 14.41 -7.77 -12.92
N VAL A 95 15.49 -7.14 -12.43
CA VAL A 95 16.23 -6.16 -13.23
C VAL A 95 17.23 -6.87 -14.16
N PRO A 96 17.24 -6.55 -15.48
CA PRO A 96 18.20 -7.14 -16.42
C PRO A 96 19.66 -6.97 -16.00
N LYS A 97 20.49 -8.00 -16.20
CA LYS A 97 21.92 -7.99 -15.77
C LYS A 97 22.78 -6.89 -16.43
N LYS A 98 22.28 -6.23 -17.47
CA LYS A 98 22.99 -5.17 -18.23
C LYS A 98 22.51 -3.75 -17.90
N THR A 99 21.65 -3.58 -16.89
CA THR A 99 21.13 -2.25 -16.55
C THR A 99 22.23 -1.35 -15.96
N PRO A 100 22.34 -0.09 -16.40
CA PRO A 100 23.34 0.84 -15.88
C PRO A 100 23.12 1.16 -14.38
N GLN A 101 24.23 1.34 -13.65
CA GLN A 101 24.23 1.60 -12.20
C GLN A 101 23.40 2.83 -11.79
N ALA A 102 23.34 3.85 -12.66
CA ALA A 102 22.54 5.06 -12.41
C ALA A 102 21.03 4.76 -12.28
N LEU A 103 20.49 3.86 -13.12
CA LEU A 103 19.08 3.47 -13.05
C LEU A 103 18.78 2.63 -11.82
N ILE A 104 19.73 1.78 -11.41
CA ILE A 104 19.63 1.01 -10.17
C ILE A 104 19.57 1.93 -8.96
N TRP A 105 20.46 2.93 -8.88
CA TRP A 105 20.45 3.90 -7.79
C TRP A 105 19.20 4.77 -7.78
N LYS A 106 18.73 5.20 -8.96
CA LYS A 106 17.45 5.89 -9.08
C LYS A 106 16.31 5.06 -8.50
N ARG A 107 16.27 3.76 -8.76
CA ARG A 107 15.27 2.85 -8.17
C ARG A 107 15.43 2.69 -6.66
N LYS A 108 16.65 2.50 -6.16
CA LYS A 108 16.91 2.42 -4.71
C LYS A 108 16.42 3.68 -4.00
N LEU A 109 16.77 4.86 -4.51
CA LEU A 109 16.35 6.15 -3.95
C LEU A 109 14.83 6.33 -4.00
N TRP A 110 14.19 5.88 -5.07
CA TRP A 110 12.72 5.88 -5.19
C TRP A 110 12.06 5.04 -4.10
N GLU A 111 12.54 3.82 -3.89
CA GLU A 111 12.02 2.92 -2.85
C GLU A 111 12.22 3.48 -1.43
N ILE A 112 13.36 4.13 -1.17
CA ILE A 112 13.61 4.81 0.11
C ILE A 112 12.64 5.98 0.29
N HIS A 113 12.50 6.84 -0.72
CA HIS A 113 11.64 8.01 -0.69
C HIS A 113 10.18 7.63 -0.41
N VAL A 114 9.65 6.65 -1.15
CA VAL A 114 8.27 6.18 -1.00
C VAL A 114 8.08 5.43 0.33
N GLY A 115 9.07 4.65 0.76
CA GLY A 115 9.07 3.99 2.06
C GLY A 115 8.99 4.98 3.23
N TRP A 116 9.76 6.07 3.18
CA TRP A 116 9.72 7.09 4.22
C TRP A 116 8.47 7.96 4.18
N LEU A 117 7.97 8.31 3.00
CA LEU A 117 6.68 8.99 2.86
C LEU A 117 5.55 8.14 3.46
N GLY A 118 5.53 6.83 3.20
CA GLY A 118 4.54 5.95 3.78
C GLY A 118 4.69 5.79 5.30
N LEU A 119 5.92 5.68 5.82
CA LEU A 119 6.14 5.65 7.26
C LEU A 119 5.62 6.93 7.94
N LEU A 120 5.95 8.10 7.36
CA LEU A 120 5.53 9.39 7.89
C LEU A 120 4.01 9.57 7.80
N LEU A 121 3.37 9.17 6.70
CA LEU A 121 1.92 9.19 6.56
C LEU A 121 1.26 8.29 7.61
N SER A 122 1.79 7.08 7.84
CA SER A 122 1.23 6.16 8.83
C SER A 122 1.31 6.72 10.25
N VAL A 123 2.52 7.05 10.71
CA VAL A 123 2.76 7.54 12.07
C VAL A 123 2.14 8.93 12.29
N GLY A 124 2.25 9.82 11.30
CA GLY A 124 1.73 11.17 11.36
C GLY A 124 0.20 11.21 11.42
N SER A 125 -0.49 10.40 10.61
CA SER A 125 -1.95 10.29 10.69
C SER A 125 -2.41 9.69 12.01
N ALA A 126 -1.75 8.62 12.50
CA ALA A 126 -2.07 8.05 13.81
C ALA A 126 -1.92 9.08 14.93
N PHE A 127 -0.82 9.85 14.92
CA PHE A 127 -0.58 10.90 15.89
C PHE A 127 -1.64 12.01 15.83
N PHE A 128 -2.02 12.45 14.63
CA PHE A 128 -3.07 13.44 14.42
C PHE A 128 -4.42 13.01 15.01
N PHE A 129 -4.91 11.82 14.64
CA PHE A 129 -6.20 11.33 15.13
C PHE A 129 -6.20 11.16 16.65
N VAL A 130 -5.13 10.60 17.21
CA VAL A 130 -5.05 10.39 18.66
C VAL A 130 -4.99 11.72 19.43
N SER A 131 -4.19 12.69 18.99
CA SER A 131 -4.09 13.99 19.64
C SER A 131 -5.43 14.72 19.62
N GLY A 132 -6.16 14.67 18.50
CA GLY A 132 -7.51 15.26 18.39
C GLY A 132 -8.51 14.59 19.35
N ILE A 133 -8.63 13.27 19.29
CA ILE A 133 -9.61 12.53 20.10
C ILE A 133 -9.31 12.65 21.60
N LYS A 134 -8.04 12.65 22.00
CA LYS A 134 -7.64 12.84 23.41
C LYS A 134 -8.20 14.13 24.01
N ASN A 135 -8.08 15.23 23.27
CA ASN A 135 -8.54 16.54 23.76
C ASN A 135 -10.06 16.63 23.79
N MET A 136 -10.75 15.97 22.85
CA MET A 136 -12.21 15.94 22.80
C MET A 136 -12.81 15.07 23.91
N CYS A 137 -12.24 13.89 24.16
CA CYS A 137 -12.83 12.92 25.09
C CYS A 137 -12.48 13.18 26.55
N GLY A 138 -11.27 13.66 26.85
CA GLY A 138 -10.95 14.10 28.21
C GLY A 138 -11.03 13.02 29.29
N LYS A 139 -10.81 11.75 28.92
CA LYS A 139 -11.02 10.60 29.81
C LYS A 139 -9.93 10.51 30.89
N PRO A 140 -10.30 10.39 32.18
CA PRO A 140 -9.41 10.04 33.28
C PRO A 140 -8.53 8.81 33.01
N ARG A 141 -7.25 8.90 33.35
CA ARG A 141 -6.33 7.75 33.39
C ARG A 141 -6.52 6.92 34.65
N PRO A 142 -6.03 5.67 34.65
CA PRO A 142 -6.09 4.83 35.84
C PRO A 142 -5.32 5.40 37.05
N ASP A 143 -4.35 6.27 36.80
CA ASP A 143 -3.55 6.95 37.80
C ASP A 143 -3.97 8.43 38.02
N LEU A 144 -5.22 8.79 37.73
CA LEU A 144 -5.68 10.19 37.84
C LEU A 144 -5.64 10.70 39.28
N LEU A 145 -6.14 9.96 40.26
CA LEU A 145 -6.29 10.46 41.63
C LEU A 145 -4.94 10.79 42.28
N SER A 146 -3.93 9.95 42.03
CA SER A 146 -2.56 10.18 42.50
C SER A 146 -1.87 11.36 41.81
N ARG A 147 -2.29 11.76 40.60
CA ARG A 147 -1.84 13.01 39.95
C ARG A 147 -2.60 14.22 40.43
N CYS A 148 -3.91 14.07 40.63
CA CYS A 148 -4.87 15.14 40.90
C CYS A 148 -4.70 15.75 42.29
N GLU A 149 -4.46 14.90 43.30
CA GLU A 149 -4.40 15.30 44.72
C GLU A 149 -5.66 16.13 45.09
N PRO A 150 -6.85 15.47 45.17
CA PRO A 150 -8.12 16.18 45.28
C PRO A 150 -8.29 16.90 46.63
N ASP A 151 -8.85 18.12 46.60
CA ASP A 151 -9.25 18.87 47.81
C ASP A 151 -10.49 18.26 48.47
N LEU A 152 -10.27 17.37 49.43
CA LEU A 152 -11.34 16.71 50.18
C LEU A 152 -12.08 17.67 51.13
N ALA A 153 -11.44 18.76 51.57
CA ALA A 153 -12.04 19.71 52.51
C ALA A 153 -13.14 20.57 51.86
N ARG A 154 -13.02 20.84 50.55
CA ARG A 154 -13.98 21.66 49.79
C ARG A 154 -14.71 20.89 48.70
N ARG A 155 -14.80 19.56 48.81
CA ARG A 155 -15.38 18.68 47.79
C ARG A 155 -16.79 19.09 47.32
N ASP A 156 -17.63 19.60 48.22
CA ASP A 156 -19.02 19.94 47.91
C ASP A 156 -19.14 21.14 46.94
N MET A 157 -18.14 22.02 46.90
CA MET A 157 -18.06 23.15 45.95
C MET A 157 -17.82 22.68 44.52
N TYR A 158 -17.15 21.53 44.34
CA TYR A 158 -16.74 21.01 43.03
C TYR A 158 -17.67 19.92 42.50
N ARG A 159 -18.77 19.64 43.20
CA ARG A 159 -19.77 18.65 42.77
C ARG A 159 -20.53 19.16 41.54
N VAL A 160 -20.54 18.36 40.49
CA VAL A 160 -21.19 18.67 39.20
C VAL A 160 -22.26 17.64 38.81
N GLY A 161 -22.30 16.48 39.45
CA GLY A 161 -23.32 15.46 39.20
C GLY A 161 -23.50 14.49 40.38
N GLY A 162 -24.54 13.66 40.30
CA GLY A 162 -25.03 12.78 41.37
C GLY A 162 -26.38 13.25 41.91
N PHE A 163 -27.16 12.33 42.48
CA PHE A 163 -28.48 12.61 43.05
C PHE A 163 -28.40 12.99 44.54
N ALA A 164 -29.37 13.76 45.01
CA ALA A 164 -29.49 14.09 46.43
C ALA A 164 -29.80 12.82 47.24
N GLY A 165 -28.96 12.52 48.24
CA GLY A 165 -29.09 11.31 49.08
C GLY A 165 -28.37 10.08 48.56
N GLU A 166 -27.64 10.19 47.44
CA GLU A 166 -26.82 9.11 46.89
C GLU A 166 -25.58 8.87 47.76
N ALA A 167 -25.13 7.61 47.83
CA ALA A 167 -23.87 7.27 48.48
C ALA A 167 -22.71 8.04 47.82
N ALA A 168 -21.62 8.26 48.57
CA ALA A 168 -20.48 9.04 48.09
C ALA A 168 -19.97 8.61 46.70
N GLY A 169 -20.20 7.35 46.31
CA GLY A 169 -19.82 6.81 45.02
C GLY A 169 -20.66 7.13 43.79
N GLY A 170 -21.83 7.75 43.98
CA GLY A 170 -22.59 8.30 42.86
C GLY A 170 -22.24 9.75 42.54
N LEU A 171 -21.40 10.39 43.36
CA LEU A 171 -21.10 11.81 43.24
C LEU A 171 -19.99 12.05 42.21
N LEU A 172 -20.26 12.99 41.30
CA LEU A 172 -19.31 13.40 40.26
C LEU A 172 -18.73 14.77 40.57
N TYR A 173 -17.41 14.86 40.47
CA TYR A 173 -16.63 16.06 40.75
C TYR A 173 -15.97 16.61 39.49
N SER A 174 -15.84 17.93 39.42
CA SER A 174 -15.09 18.62 38.38
C SER A 174 -13.58 18.46 38.57
N GLY A 175 -12.81 18.46 37.48
CA GLY A 175 -11.34 18.46 37.51
C GLY A 175 -10.70 19.66 38.22
N ASN A 176 -11.48 20.69 38.55
CA ASN A 176 -11.03 21.83 39.36
C ASN A 176 -10.82 21.50 40.84
N ILE A 177 -11.22 20.30 41.30
CA ILE A 177 -10.95 19.81 42.65
C ILE A 177 -9.47 19.47 42.87
N CYS A 178 -8.70 19.28 41.80
CA CYS A 178 -7.30 18.87 41.86
C CYS A 178 -6.39 19.99 42.35
N GLN A 179 -5.53 19.72 43.33
CA GLN A 179 -4.57 20.68 43.90
C GLN A 179 -3.20 20.69 43.19
N GLN A 180 -3.01 19.79 42.22
CA GLN A 180 -1.75 19.64 41.48
C GLN A 180 -1.26 20.97 40.86
N LYS A 181 -0.02 21.36 41.21
CA LYS A 181 0.62 22.58 40.69
C LYS A 181 1.12 22.43 39.26
N ASP A 182 1.52 21.22 38.87
CA ASP A 182 1.97 20.94 37.51
C ASP A 182 0.76 20.70 36.57
N LYS A 183 0.42 21.72 35.78
CA LYS A 183 -0.65 21.65 34.79
C LYS A 183 -0.40 20.56 33.75
N TYR A 184 0.84 20.29 33.36
CA TYR A 184 1.14 19.25 32.37
C TYR A 184 0.84 17.85 32.93
N LYS A 185 1.24 17.59 34.19
CA LYS A 185 0.96 16.33 34.88
C LYS A 185 -0.55 16.08 35.02
N LEU A 186 -1.29 17.12 35.37
CA LEU A 186 -2.75 17.07 35.51
C LEU A 186 -3.44 16.86 34.15
N ASP A 187 -3.10 17.65 33.14
CA ASP A 187 -3.70 17.55 31.81
C ASP A 187 -3.37 16.20 31.15
N ASP A 188 -2.17 15.64 31.34
CA ASP A 188 -1.87 14.26 30.92
C ASP A 188 -2.77 13.24 31.62
N GLY A 189 -3.16 13.47 32.87
CA GLY A 189 -4.11 12.63 33.63
C GLY A 189 -5.49 12.52 32.99
N PHE A 190 -5.92 13.51 32.20
CA PHE A 190 -7.20 13.52 31.47
C PHE A 190 -7.06 13.08 30.00
N ARG A 191 -5.88 12.62 29.58
CA ARG A 191 -5.64 12.15 28.20
C ARG A 191 -5.52 10.62 28.12
N SER A 192 -6.42 9.87 28.75
CA SER A 192 -6.39 8.40 28.67
C SER A 192 -6.84 7.87 27.31
N TYR A 193 -7.98 8.32 26.79
CA TYR A 193 -8.54 7.75 25.56
C TYR A 193 -8.23 8.61 24.33
N PRO A 194 -7.75 8.03 23.21
CA PRO A 194 -7.14 6.69 23.07
C PRO A 194 -5.65 6.67 23.45
N SER A 195 -5.04 5.49 23.54
CA SER A 195 -3.61 5.35 23.84
C SER A 195 -2.72 5.75 22.64
N GLY A 196 -1.92 6.80 22.81
CA GLY A 196 -0.97 7.27 21.78
C GLY A 196 0.24 6.35 21.60
N HIS A 197 0.75 5.75 22.67
CA HIS A 197 1.85 4.78 22.57
C HIS A 197 1.41 3.55 21.78
N SER A 198 0.19 3.04 22.06
CA SER A 198 -0.39 1.92 21.33
C SER A 198 -0.58 2.23 19.84
N ALA A 199 -1.16 3.40 19.53
CA ALA A 199 -1.41 3.82 18.16
C ALA A 199 -0.14 4.05 17.35
N THR A 200 0.84 4.79 17.90
CA THR A 200 2.12 5.05 17.22
C THR A 200 2.95 3.78 17.06
N ALA A 201 2.91 2.88 18.05
CA ALA A 201 3.59 1.59 17.95
C ALA A 201 3.00 0.73 16.83
N ALA A 202 1.67 0.59 16.81
CA ALA A 202 0.98 -0.09 15.72
C ALA A 202 1.26 0.58 14.36
N ALA A 203 1.15 1.91 14.27
CA ALA A 203 1.37 2.63 13.01
C ALA A 203 2.78 2.38 12.44
N GLY A 204 3.83 2.65 13.21
CA GLY A 204 5.21 2.55 12.72
C GLY A 204 5.69 1.11 12.51
N LEU A 205 5.43 0.22 13.47
CA LEU A 205 5.98 -1.14 13.42
C LEU A 205 5.14 -2.10 12.58
N ILE A 206 3.82 -1.91 12.47
CA ILE A 206 3.01 -2.70 11.54
C ILE A 206 3.26 -2.23 10.12
N TYR A 207 3.45 -0.92 9.88
CA TYR A 207 3.91 -0.43 8.58
C TYR A 207 5.25 -1.07 8.20
N LEU A 208 6.21 -1.13 9.13
CA LEU A 208 7.47 -1.83 8.91
C LEU A 208 7.27 -3.32 8.63
N SER A 209 6.41 -4.01 9.39
CA SER A 209 6.08 -5.42 9.18
C SER A 209 5.56 -5.66 7.76
N LEU A 210 4.61 -4.84 7.30
CA LEU A 210 4.06 -4.90 5.94
C LEU A 210 5.11 -4.60 4.87
N TYR A 211 5.97 -3.60 5.12
CA TYR A 211 7.08 -3.26 4.23
C TYR A 211 8.06 -4.43 4.09
N LEU A 212 8.49 -5.05 5.19
CA LEU A 212 9.37 -6.22 5.13
C LEU A 212 8.68 -7.41 4.45
N ALA A 213 7.40 -7.63 4.74
CA ALA A 213 6.62 -8.69 4.10
C ALA A 213 6.55 -8.52 2.59
N SER A 214 6.45 -7.27 2.09
CA SER A 214 6.49 -6.99 0.66
C SER A 214 7.87 -7.29 0.05
N LYS A 215 8.97 -6.88 0.70
CA LYS A 215 10.34 -7.09 0.19
C LYS A 215 10.79 -8.54 0.23
N PHE A 216 10.31 -9.31 1.21
CA PHE A 216 10.65 -10.74 1.37
C PHE A 216 9.62 -11.69 0.75
N ALA A 217 8.59 -11.16 0.06
CA ALA A 217 7.48 -11.93 -0.49
C ALA A 217 6.79 -12.84 0.54
N VAL A 218 6.69 -12.38 1.79
CA VAL A 218 5.97 -13.09 2.84
C VAL A 218 4.48 -12.80 2.70
N THR A 219 3.77 -13.72 2.08
CA THR A 219 2.32 -13.68 1.91
C THR A 219 1.71 -15.05 2.24
N ILE A 220 0.44 -15.04 2.62
CA ILE A 220 -0.36 -16.27 2.59
C ILE A 220 -0.35 -16.77 1.13
N PRO A 221 0.00 -18.05 0.88
CA PRO A 221 -0.02 -18.63 -0.45
C PRO A 221 -1.38 -18.45 -1.10
N PHE A 222 -1.40 -17.86 -2.30
CA PHE A 222 -2.61 -17.62 -3.05
C PHE A 222 -2.40 -18.05 -4.51
N VAL A 223 -3.49 -18.36 -5.18
CA VAL A 223 -3.50 -18.71 -6.60
C VAL A 223 -3.85 -17.43 -7.36
N VAL A 224 -3.07 -17.09 -8.38
CA VAL A 224 -3.40 -15.97 -9.27
C VAL A 224 -4.62 -16.36 -10.12
N PRO A 225 -5.77 -15.67 -9.98
CA PRO A 225 -6.93 -15.97 -10.80
C PRO A 225 -6.61 -15.70 -12.27
N ASN A 226 -6.75 -16.70 -13.14
CA ASN A 226 -6.57 -16.53 -14.58
C ASN A 226 -7.95 -16.45 -15.26
N PRO A 227 -8.37 -15.26 -15.77
CA PRO A 227 -9.69 -15.08 -16.38
C PRO A 227 -9.90 -15.94 -17.63
N ASN A 228 -8.82 -16.41 -18.27
CA ASN A 228 -8.88 -17.20 -19.49
C ASN A 228 -8.87 -18.73 -19.24
N LYS A 229 -8.99 -19.17 -17.97
CA LYS A 229 -8.97 -20.60 -17.64
C LYS A 229 -10.15 -21.02 -16.77
N ARG A 230 -11.05 -21.80 -17.38
CA ARG A 230 -12.09 -22.55 -16.67
C ARG A 230 -11.53 -23.90 -16.22
N ASN A 231 -11.53 -24.15 -14.91
CA ASN A 231 -11.51 -25.45 -14.23
C ASN A 231 -11.10 -26.67 -15.07
N GLU A 232 -9.80 -26.85 -15.32
CA GLU A 232 -9.27 -28.12 -15.83
C GLU A 232 -8.81 -28.97 -14.63
N ALA A 233 -9.41 -30.14 -14.42
CA ALA A 233 -9.04 -31.09 -13.36
C ALA A 233 -7.55 -31.49 -13.43
N SER A 234 -6.95 -31.44 -14.62
CA SER A 234 -5.52 -31.67 -14.87
C SER A 234 -4.61 -30.65 -14.17
N SER A 235 -5.11 -29.49 -13.77
CA SER A 235 -4.32 -28.47 -13.05
C SER A 235 -4.23 -28.71 -11.53
N LEU A 236 -5.12 -29.56 -10.99
CA LEU A 236 -5.24 -29.90 -9.56
C LEU A 236 -4.54 -31.21 -9.17
N VAL A 237 -4.01 -31.96 -10.14
CA VAL A 237 -3.35 -33.24 -9.91
C VAL A 237 -2.11 -33.09 -9.00
N ALA A 238 -1.93 -34.05 -8.09
CA ALA A 238 -0.81 -34.06 -7.16
C ALA A 238 0.56 -34.21 -7.87
N PHE A 239 0.57 -34.97 -8.96
CA PHE A 239 1.75 -35.23 -9.78
C PHE A 239 1.45 -34.90 -11.25
N PRO A 240 1.62 -33.64 -11.69
CA PRO A 240 1.38 -33.24 -13.08
C PRO A 240 2.19 -34.04 -14.09
N SER A 241 3.36 -34.55 -13.68
CA SER A 241 4.20 -35.44 -14.50
C SER A 241 3.63 -36.85 -14.68
N ARG A 242 2.66 -37.27 -13.86
CA ARG A 242 2.00 -38.60 -13.91
C ARG A 242 0.56 -38.55 -14.43
N ALA A 243 -0.08 -37.38 -14.47
CA ALA A 243 -1.41 -37.20 -15.07
C ALA A 243 -1.45 -37.43 -16.60
N HIS A 244 -0.28 -37.75 -17.17
CA HIS A 244 -0.01 -37.95 -18.57
C HIS A 244 -0.55 -39.28 -19.12
N ASP A 245 -0.66 -40.31 -18.27
CA ASP A 245 -0.97 -41.67 -18.72
C ASP A 245 -2.48 -41.91 -18.86
N GLU A 246 -3.31 -41.20 -18.08
CA GLU A 246 -4.77 -41.31 -18.18
C GLU A 246 -5.36 -40.42 -19.29
N ALA A 247 -4.87 -39.19 -19.47
CA ALA A 247 -5.40 -38.28 -20.48
C ALA A 247 -5.09 -38.72 -21.92
N ALA A 248 -3.95 -39.41 -22.13
CA ALA A 248 -3.63 -40.03 -23.42
C ALA A 248 -4.51 -41.26 -23.72
N SER A 249 -5.11 -41.88 -22.69
CA SER A 249 -6.06 -43.00 -22.85
C SER A 249 -7.49 -42.56 -23.16
N TYR A 250 -7.86 -41.30 -22.88
CA TYR A 250 -9.22 -40.79 -23.08
C TYR A 250 -9.36 -39.80 -24.25
N GLY A 251 -8.26 -39.34 -24.85
CA GLY A 251 -8.26 -38.32 -25.92
C GLY A 251 -8.06 -38.85 -27.34
N ALA A 252 -8.10 -40.17 -27.55
CA ALA A 252 -7.83 -40.80 -28.85
C ALA A 252 -9.09 -41.17 -29.64
N ASP A 253 -10.24 -40.52 -29.41
CA ASP A 253 -11.50 -40.89 -30.09
C ASP A 253 -12.29 -39.75 -30.74
N ASP A 254 -11.79 -38.51 -30.77
CA ASP A 254 -12.50 -37.42 -31.46
C ASP A 254 -11.56 -36.48 -32.23
N SER A 255 -11.19 -36.88 -33.45
CA SER A 255 -10.86 -35.92 -34.51
C SER A 255 -10.86 -36.59 -35.88
N TYR A 256 -11.84 -36.21 -36.70
CA TYR A 256 -11.95 -36.55 -38.12
C TYR A 256 -10.64 -36.35 -38.88
N GLY A 257 -10.33 -37.33 -39.74
CA GLY A 257 -9.07 -37.44 -40.45
C GLY A 257 -8.73 -36.28 -41.38
N TYR A 258 -7.47 -35.87 -41.32
CA TYR A 258 -6.71 -35.48 -42.50
C TYR A 258 -5.26 -35.90 -42.27
N SER A 259 -4.88 -37.03 -42.87
CA SER A 259 -3.50 -37.49 -42.91
C SER A 259 -2.70 -36.55 -43.83
N SER A 260 -1.92 -35.66 -43.22
CA SER A 260 -0.83 -34.97 -43.90
C SER A 260 0.48 -35.35 -43.24
N SER A 261 1.30 -36.03 -44.04
CA SER A 261 2.70 -36.35 -43.81
C SER A 261 3.49 -35.15 -43.25
N GLY A 262 4.24 -35.39 -42.17
CA GLY A 262 5.38 -34.53 -41.82
C GLY A 262 5.44 -34.01 -40.38
N LYS A 263 5.71 -34.88 -39.40
CA LYS A 263 6.38 -34.57 -38.11
C LYS A 263 6.15 -33.16 -37.46
N PRO A 264 4.92 -32.74 -37.05
CA PRO A 264 4.76 -31.58 -36.14
C PRO A 264 4.26 -31.96 -34.73
N ALA A 265 3.78 -33.20 -34.55
CA ALA A 265 3.10 -33.65 -33.33
C ALA A 265 4.00 -33.58 -32.08
N ASN A 266 5.31 -33.80 -32.21
CA ASN A 266 6.23 -33.80 -31.07
C ASN A 266 6.45 -32.41 -30.45
N VAL A 267 6.39 -31.33 -31.24
CA VAL A 267 6.62 -29.97 -30.72
C VAL A 267 5.37 -29.46 -30.02
N ALA A 268 4.19 -29.67 -30.64
CA ALA A 268 2.89 -29.33 -30.05
C ALA A 268 2.63 -30.11 -28.75
N HIS A 269 3.01 -31.39 -28.72
CA HIS A 269 2.90 -32.21 -27.51
C HIS A 269 3.87 -31.75 -26.42
N ARG A 270 5.12 -31.44 -26.75
CA ARG A 270 6.11 -30.90 -25.79
C ARG A 270 5.72 -29.53 -25.25
N SER A 271 5.14 -28.66 -26.07
CA SER A 271 4.65 -27.35 -25.62
C SER A 271 3.40 -27.48 -24.76
N ALA A 272 2.47 -28.38 -25.09
CA ALA A 272 1.33 -28.73 -24.25
C ALA A 272 1.77 -29.29 -22.89
N GLN A 273 2.74 -30.21 -22.88
CA GLN A 273 3.36 -30.75 -21.66
C GLN A 273 4.01 -29.66 -20.79
N HIS A 274 4.75 -28.76 -21.44
CA HIS A 274 5.38 -27.64 -20.77
C HIS A 274 4.34 -26.69 -20.16
N ASN A 275 3.27 -26.43 -20.90
CA ASN A 275 2.16 -25.59 -20.45
C ASN A 275 1.43 -26.18 -19.25
N ILE A 276 1.10 -27.48 -19.23
CA ILE A 276 0.48 -28.14 -18.06
C ILE A 276 1.40 -28.10 -16.84
N LYS A 277 2.70 -28.36 -17.03
CA LYS A 277 3.69 -28.33 -15.95
C LYS A 277 3.89 -26.93 -15.36
N ILE A 278 3.79 -25.87 -16.16
CA ILE A 278 3.86 -24.48 -15.68
C ILE A 278 2.54 -24.06 -15.05
N GLN A 279 1.41 -24.55 -15.55
CA GLN A 279 0.07 -24.13 -15.14
C GLN A 279 -0.46 -24.90 -13.92
N SER A 280 0.22 -25.95 -13.46
CA SER A 280 -0.19 -26.70 -12.27
C SER A 280 -0.26 -25.82 -11.03
N MET A 281 -1.39 -25.87 -10.32
CA MET A 281 -1.71 -25.00 -9.18
C MET A 281 -0.68 -25.11 -8.05
N ARG A 282 -0.16 -26.32 -7.81
CA ARG A 282 0.85 -26.59 -6.77
C ARG A 282 2.19 -25.89 -7.00
N ARG A 283 2.46 -25.41 -8.22
CA ARG A 283 3.70 -24.67 -8.56
C ARG A 283 3.51 -23.15 -8.55
N GLN A 284 2.28 -22.67 -8.37
CA GLN A 284 1.98 -21.24 -8.40
C GLN A 284 2.29 -20.53 -7.07
N ALA A 285 2.30 -21.26 -5.95
CA ALA A 285 2.63 -20.69 -4.65
C ALA A 285 3.32 -21.71 -3.74
N ALA A 286 4.20 -21.23 -2.87
CA ALA A 286 4.80 -21.99 -1.79
C ALA A 286 4.80 -21.13 -0.53
N ALA A 287 4.75 -21.78 0.64
CA ALA A 287 4.93 -21.07 1.90
C ALA A 287 6.36 -20.49 1.96
N PRO A 288 6.52 -19.21 2.31
CA PRO A 288 7.86 -18.63 2.50
C PRO A 288 8.57 -19.33 3.67
N PRO A 289 9.92 -19.41 3.65
CA PRO A 289 10.68 -19.94 4.76
C PRO A 289 10.32 -19.28 6.11
N ILE A 290 10.23 -20.09 7.17
CA ILE A 290 9.77 -19.64 8.50
C ILE A 290 10.64 -18.50 9.06
N TYR A 291 11.94 -18.47 8.79
CA TYR A 291 12.81 -17.40 9.28
C TYR A 291 12.44 -16.02 8.69
N LEU A 292 11.96 -15.96 7.44
CA LEU A 292 11.47 -14.71 6.85
C LEU A 292 10.17 -14.27 7.52
N LEU A 293 9.28 -15.22 7.82
CA LEU A 293 8.06 -14.95 8.58
C LEU A 293 8.41 -14.35 9.95
N VAL A 294 9.36 -14.94 10.68
CA VAL A 294 9.82 -14.42 11.98
C VAL A 294 10.34 -12.98 11.85
N ILE A 295 11.23 -12.71 10.87
CA ILE A 295 11.76 -11.35 10.63
C ILE A 295 10.63 -10.34 10.40
N THR A 296 9.60 -10.71 9.63
CA THR A 296 8.46 -9.83 9.35
C THR A 296 7.51 -9.65 10.54
N LEU A 297 7.41 -10.63 11.43
CA LEU A 297 6.54 -10.59 12.61
C LEU A 297 7.17 -9.88 13.82
N VAL A 298 8.50 -9.83 13.93
CA VAL A 298 9.19 -9.18 15.06
C VAL A 298 8.69 -7.74 15.31
N PRO A 299 8.60 -6.84 14.31
CA PRO A 299 8.05 -5.51 14.53
C PRO A 299 6.63 -5.52 15.09
N PHE A 300 5.77 -6.40 14.60
CA PHE A 300 4.40 -6.56 15.09
C PHE A 300 4.36 -7.00 16.56
N CYS A 301 5.21 -7.97 16.95
CA CYS A 301 5.34 -8.40 18.34
C CYS A 301 5.86 -7.29 19.26
N VAL A 302 6.84 -6.49 18.80
CA VAL A 302 7.33 -5.32 19.54
C VAL A 302 6.21 -4.28 19.71
N ALA A 303 5.35 -4.10 18.70
CA ALA A 303 4.20 -3.19 18.81
C ALA A 303 3.21 -3.64 19.91
N ILE A 304 2.94 -4.95 20.00
CA ILE A 304 2.11 -5.53 21.06
C ILE A 304 2.76 -5.29 22.43
N PHE A 305 4.06 -5.55 22.57
CA PHE A 305 4.76 -5.31 23.83
C PHE A 305 4.65 -3.85 24.29
N ILE A 306 4.89 -2.88 23.39
CA ILE A 306 4.76 -1.45 23.69
C ILE A 306 3.32 -1.13 24.09
N ALA A 307 2.31 -1.67 23.40
CA ALA A 307 0.91 -1.47 23.76
C ALA A 307 0.57 -2.05 25.15
N SER A 308 1.00 -3.28 25.44
CA SER A 308 0.83 -3.94 26.72
C SER A 308 1.53 -3.21 27.87
N SER A 309 2.66 -2.53 27.61
CA SER A 309 3.33 -1.71 28.63
C SER A 309 2.46 -0.64 29.25
N ARG A 310 1.48 -0.15 28.50
CA ARG A 310 0.56 0.88 28.99
C ARG A 310 -0.48 0.35 29.99
N TRP A 311 -0.72 -0.96 29.98
CA TRP A 311 -1.62 -1.61 30.92
C TRP A 311 -0.94 -1.81 32.27
N PHE A 312 0.25 -2.43 32.29
CA PHE A 312 0.94 -2.70 33.55
C PHE A 312 1.58 -1.45 34.18
N ASP A 313 1.87 -0.39 33.40
CA ASP A 313 2.28 0.92 33.95
C ASP A 313 1.09 1.73 34.52
N PHE A 314 -0.14 1.19 34.51
CA PHE A 314 -1.40 1.85 34.93
C PHE A 314 -1.71 3.15 34.18
N ARG A 315 -1.24 3.27 32.93
CA ARG A 315 -1.39 4.50 32.13
C ARG A 315 -2.69 4.55 31.35
N HIS A 316 -3.24 3.39 30.99
CA HIS A 316 -4.39 3.29 30.10
C HIS A 316 -5.28 2.09 30.45
N HIS A 317 -6.58 2.25 30.23
CA HIS A 317 -7.51 1.13 30.25
C HIS A 317 -7.35 0.30 28.97
N GLY A 318 -7.80 -0.96 29.01
CA GLY A 318 -7.63 -1.92 27.91
C GLY A 318 -8.34 -1.44 26.64
N PHE A 319 -9.53 -0.87 26.79
CA PHE A 319 -10.27 -0.25 25.68
C PHE A 319 -9.48 0.90 25.02
N ASP A 320 -8.80 1.74 25.81
CA ASP A 320 -8.00 2.85 25.31
C ASP A 320 -6.80 2.33 24.49
N ILE A 321 -6.21 1.21 24.92
CA ILE A 321 -5.10 0.53 24.24
C ILE A 321 -5.57 -0.11 22.94
N LEU A 322 -6.66 -0.87 22.96
CA LEU A 322 -7.22 -1.55 21.79
C LEU A 322 -7.66 -0.57 20.70
N PHE A 323 -8.37 0.51 21.09
CA PHE A 323 -8.79 1.52 20.12
C PHE A 323 -7.60 2.29 19.54
N GLY A 324 -6.61 2.62 20.36
CA GLY A 324 -5.35 3.19 19.89
C GLY A 324 -4.65 2.27 18.89
N PHE A 325 -4.52 0.98 19.22
CA PHE A 325 -3.89 -0.02 18.35
C PHE A 325 -4.62 -0.14 17.01
N LEU A 326 -5.95 -0.13 17.03
CA LEU A 326 -6.79 -0.17 15.83
C LEU A 326 -6.56 1.04 14.93
N ILE A 327 -6.51 2.26 15.47
CA ILE A 327 -6.14 3.47 14.70
C ILE A 327 -4.78 3.27 14.02
N GLY A 328 -3.80 2.74 14.76
CA GLY A 328 -2.47 2.45 14.22
C GLY A 328 -2.48 1.41 13.10
N ILE A 329 -3.23 0.31 13.24
CA ILE A 329 -3.40 -0.69 12.18
C ILE A 329 -4.00 -0.06 10.92
N ILE A 330 -5.09 0.68 11.07
CA ILE A 330 -5.80 1.28 9.92
C ILE A 330 -4.89 2.24 9.16
N THR A 331 -4.18 3.11 9.89
CA THR A 331 -3.24 4.07 9.28
C THR A 331 -2.03 3.38 8.65
N ALA A 332 -1.49 2.32 9.26
CA ALA A 332 -0.43 1.50 8.68
C ALA A 332 -0.85 0.82 7.37
N VAL A 333 -1.99 0.13 7.38
CA VAL A 333 -2.52 -0.57 6.19
C VAL A 333 -2.85 0.43 5.09
N TYR A 334 -3.53 1.53 5.41
CA TYR A 334 -3.85 2.58 4.44
C TYR A 334 -2.58 3.14 3.80
N SER A 335 -1.61 3.57 4.61
CA SER A 335 -0.38 4.16 4.12
C SER A 335 0.45 3.18 3.29
N PHE A 336 0.55 1.93 3.74
CA PHE A 336 1.23 0.89 2.98
C PHE A 336 0.59 0.70 1.60
N ARG A 337 -0.74 0.57 1.52
CA ARG A 337 -1.43 0.41 0.23
C ARG A 337 -1.39 1.65 -0.66
N TYR A 338 -1.33 2.84 -0.07
CA TYR A 338 -1.23 4.10 -0.80
C TYR A 338 0.10 4.21 -1.55
N TYR A 339 1.19 3.70 -0.97
CA TYR A 339 2.56 3.86 -1.49
C TYR A 339 3.17 2.60 -2.10
N HIS A 340 2.73 1.42 -1.66
CA HIS A 340 3.24 0.13 -2.11
C HIS A 340 2.18 -0.68 -2.83
N MET A 341 2.63 -1.47 -3.80
CA MET A 341 1.76 -2.42 -4.46
C MET A 341 1.32 -3.53 -3.50
N PRO A 342 0.18 -4.22 -3.77
CA PRO A 342 -0.28 -5.31 -2.93
C PRO A 342 0.81 -6.38 -2.79
N ILE A 343 1.07 -6.87 -1.57
CA ILE A 343 2.12 -7.88 -1.31
C ILE A 343 1.97 -9.10 -2.23
N GLN A 344 0.73 -9.49 -2.52
CA GLN A 344 0.38 -10.62 -3.38
C GLN A 344 0.80 -10.43 -4.85
N ALA A 345 0.64 -9.24 -5.42
CA ALA A 345 0.78 -9.01 -6.87
C ALA A 345 1.93 -8.06 -7.25
N GLY A 346 2.49 -7.34 -6.29
CA GLY A 346 3.40 -6.24 -6.52
C GLY A 346 4.88 -6.61 -6.61
N ALA A 347 5.24 -7.88 -6.44
CA ALA A 347 6.64 -8.35 -6.37
C ALA A 347 7.53 -7.52 -5.41
N GLY A 348 6.93 -6.95 -4.36
CA GLY A 348 7.60 -6.12 -3.36
C GLY A 348 7.91 -4.68 -3.80
N TRP A 349 7.38 -4.20 -4.92
CA TRP A 349 7.68 -2.87 -5.43
C TRP A 349 6.74 -1.77 -4.90
N ALA A 350 7.31 -0.58 -4.73
CA ALA A 350 6.52 0.64 -4.57
C ALA A 350 5.80 1.01 -5.88
N TRP A 351 4.74 1.82 -5.78
CA TRP A 351 4.12 2.41 -6.96
C TRP A 351 5.12 3.28 -7.74
N GLY A 352 4.97 3.33 -9.06
CA GLY A 352 5.79 4.18 -9.94
C GLY A 352 5.53 5.68 -9.72
N SER A 353 6.41 6.52 -10.29
CA SER A 353 6.27 7.97 -10.20
C SER A 353 5.03 8.50 -10.94
N ARG A 354 4.44 9.57 -10.42
CA ARG A 354 3.37 10.33 -11.11
C ARG A 354 3.90 10.86 -12.45
N SER A 355 2.99 11.07 -13.41
CA SER A 355 3.31 11.82 -14.62
C SER A 355 3.40 13.31 -14.35
N GLY A 356 4.28 14.00 -15.08
CA GLY A 356 4.50 15.44 -14.93
C GLY A 356 3.26 16.27 -15.26
N ASP A 357 2.39 15.80 -16.16
CA ASP A 357 1.16 16.51 -16.53
C ASP A 357 0.08 16.42 -15.44
N ARG A 358 0.12 15.35 -14.63
CA ARG A 358 -0.83 15.03 -13.56
C ARG A 358 -0.22 15.08 -12.16
N ALA A 359 0.93 15.72 -12.01
CA ALA A 359 1.72 15.67 -10.78
C ALA A 359 0.97 16.15 -9.52
N PHE A 360 0.05 17.11 -9.66
CA PHE A 360 -0.75 17.66 -8.55
C PHE A 360 -2.21 17.20 -8.55
N TRP A 361 -2.77 16.94 -9.73
CA TRP A 361 -4.16 16.58 -9.89
C TRP A 361 -4.35 15.83 -11.21
N ALA A 362 -4.98 14.66 -11.15
CA ALA A 362 -5.25 13.87 -12.34
C ALA A 362 -6.45 14.38 -13.14
N GLY A 363 -7.38 15.11 -12.50
CA GLY A 363 -8.66 15.46 -13.12
C GLY A 363 -9.74 14.39 -12.90
N VAL A 364 -11.00 14.81 -12.97
CA VAL A 364 -12.15 13.89 -13.00
C VAL A 364 -12.17 13.19 -14.37
N GLY A 365 -12.49 11.90 -14.41
CA GLY A 365 -12.59 11.11 -15.65
C GLY A 365 -11.28 10.50 -16.15
N ARG A 366 -10.15 10.68 -15.44
CA ARG A 366 -8.88 9.99 -15.76
C ARG A 366 -8.62 8.82 -14.81
N LEU A 367 -8.13 7.71 -15.37
CA LEU A 367 -7.88 6.44 -14.65
C LEU A 367 -6.71 6.47 -13.64
N GLY A 368 -6.02 7.61 -13.45
CA GLY A 368 -5.00 7.74 -12.41
C GLY A 368 -3.91 8.78 -12.69
N TYR A 369 -2.82 8.69 -11.92
CA TYR A 369 -1.68 9.61 -11.95
C TYR A 369 -0.53 9.16 -12.88
N VAL A 370 -0.68 8.03 -13.60
CA VAL A 370 0.35 7.41 -14.44
C VAL A 370 -0.03 7.43 -15.93
N GLY A 371 0.96 7.60 -16.81
CA GLY A 371 0.85 7.67 -18.29
C GLY A 371 1.15 9.07 -18.83
N ASP A 372 1.38 9.26 -20.11
CA ASP A 372 1.48 10.60 -20.70
C ASP A 372 0.23 10.96 -21.50
N ARG A 373 -0.03 12.26 -21.72
CA ARG A 373 -1.18 12.70 -22.53
C ARG A 373 -1.22 12.01 -23.89
N SER A 374 -0.06 11.82 -24.51
CA SER A 374 0.09 11.09 -25.77
C SER A 374 -0.35 9.63 -25.68
N ASP A 375 -0.16 8.96 -24.55
CA ASP A 375 -0.57 7.55 -24.37
C ASP A 375 -2.09 7.42 -24.27
N PHE A 376 -2.77 8.46 -23.76
CA PHE A 376 -4.22 8.51 -23.71
C PHE A 376 -4.81 8.92 -25.07
N ASP A 377 -4.26 9.98 -25.69
CA ASP A 377 -4.70 10.46 -27.00
C ASP A 377 -4.46 9.42 -28.11
N ALA A 378 -3.49 8.50 -27.96
CA ALA A 378 -3.26 7.38 -28.88
C ALA A 378 -4.19 6.17 -28.64
N ARG A 379 -4.80 6.05 -27.46
CA ARG A 379 -5.74 4.96 -27.12
C ARG A 379 -7.20 5.35 -27.32
N VAL A 380 -7.49 6.64 -27.35
CA VAL A 380 -8.82 7.17 -27.68
C VAL A 380 -8.81 7.47 -29.17
N ASP A 381 -9.17 6.49 -29.98
CA ASP A 381 -9.58 6.79 -31.35
C ASP A 381 -10.76 7.77 -31.26
N ARG A 382 -10.65 8.91 -31.93
CA ARG A 382 -11.65 10.00 -31.89
C ARG A 382 -13.06 9.56 -32.34
N ALA A 383 -13.23 8.33 -32.82
CA ALA A 383 -14.50 7.72 -33.17
C ALA A 383 -15.34 7.25 -31.96
N ASP A 384 -14.73 6.95 -30.81
CA ASP A 384 -15.44 6.38 -29.63
C ASP A 384 -16.00 7.44 -28.65
N LEU A 385 -15.81 8.73 -28.93
CA LEU A 385 -16.34 9.83 -28.09
C LEU A 385 -17.73 10.32 -28.51
N GLY A 386 -18.43 9.54 -29.34
CA GLY A 386 -19.70 9.91 -29.98
C GLY A 386 -20.91 9.11 -29.52
N GLU A 387 -21.04 8.76 -28.23
CA GLU A 387 -22.33 8.27 -27.70
C GLU A 387 -22.48 8.70 -26.24
N SER A 388 -23.00 9.90 -26.04
CA SER A 388 -23.45 10.39 -24.73
C SER A 388 -24.66 9.56 -24.29
N GLY A 389 -24.45 8.68 -23.32
CA GLY A 389 -25.50 7.90 -22.68
C GLY A 389 -26.39 8.74 -21.77
N ASP A 390 -27.24 9.57 -22.37
CA ASP A 390 -28.44 10.11 -21.71
C ASP A 390 -29.63 9.26 -22.17
N VAL A 391 -30.01 8.26 -21.35
CA VAL A 391 -31.30 7.58 -21.48
C VAL A 391 -31.98 7.61 -20.11
N ASP A 392 -33.06 8.40 -20.06
CA ASP A 392 -33.96 8.57 -18.94
C ASP A 392 -34.49 7.25 -18.37
N MET A 393 -34.60 7.18 -17.05
CA MET A 393 -35.10 6.02 -16.32
C MET A 393 -36.35 6.41 -15.52
N GLN A 394 -37.56 6.16 -16.04
CA GLN A 394 -38.79 6.10 -15.23
C GLN A 394 -39.96 5.38 -15.96
N PRO A 395 -41.06 4.93 -15.29
CA PRO A 395 -41.21 3.57 -14.80
C PRO A 395 -42.56 2.90 -15.17
N THR A 396 -42.71 1.58 -15.02
CA THR A 396 -43.98 0.95 -14.61
C THR A 396 -43.77 -0.50 -14.14
N GLN A 397 -44.48 -0.87 -13.07
CA GLN A 397 -44.37 -2.11 -12.30
C GLN A 397 -45.17 -3.29 -12.90
N LEU A 398 -44.48 -4.45 -13.00
CA LEU A 398 -44.84 -5.86 -12.64
C LEU A 398 -46.15 -6.53 -13.15
N PRO A 399 -46.28 -7.89 -13.17
CA PRO A 399 -45.28 -8.95 -12.89
C PRO A 399 -45.25 -10.20 -13.83
N ASN A 400 -44.09 -10.89 -13.75
CA ASN A 400 -43.83 -12.35 -13.81
C ASN A 400 -43.45 -13.10 -15.11
N ALA A 401 -42.13 -13.41 -15.12
CA ALA A 401 -41.42 -14.64 -15.55
C ALA A 401 -40.96 -14.81 -17.01
N PRO A 402 -39.63 -14.94 -17.22
CA PRO A 402 -39.08 -15.97 -18.14
C PRO A 402 -37.72 -16.53 -17.60
N ALA A 403 -36.92 -17.41 -18.22
CA ALA A 403 -36.71 -17.72 -19.63
C ALA A 403 -35.86 -19.01 -19.80
N SER A 404 -36.09 -19.72 -20.91
CA SER A 404 -35.18 -20.67 -21.55
C SER A 404 -34.71 -20.11 -22.90
N GLY A 405 -33.49 -20.45 -23.32
CA GLY A 405 -33.17 -20.61 -24.75
C GLY A 405 -32.45 -19.46 -25.47
N SER A 406 -31.17 -19.71 -25.77
CA SER A 406 -30.38 -19.34 -26.96
C SER A 406 -30.91 -18.30 -27.96
N VAL A 407 -30.13 -17.25 -28.23
CA VAL A 407 -29.97 -16.67 -29.58
C VAL A 407 -28.54 -16.11 -29.76
N ASN A 408 -27.97 -16.39 -30.93
CA ASN A 408 -26.65 -16.04 -31.45
C ASN A 408 -26.27 -14.54 -31.38
N TYR A 409 -25.02 -14.26 -31.04
CA TYR A 409 -24.35 -12.99 -31.34
C TYR A 409 -23.12 -13.26 -32.22
N ARG A 410 -23.05 -12.65 -33.41
CA ARG A 410 -21.87 -12.67 -34.29
C ARG A 410 -20.77 -11.80 -33.68
N PRO A 411 -19.51 -12.25 -33.58
CA PRO A 411 -18.41 -11.38 -33.16
C PRO A 411 -17.93 -10.51 -34.33
N ALA A 412 -17.75 -9.22 -34.07
CA ALA A 412 -17.09 -8.29 -34.97
C ALA A 412 -15.64 -8.72 -35.24
N HIS A 413 -15.24 -8.63 -36.51
CA HIS A 413 -13.90 -8.92 -36.99
C HIS A 413 -12.88 -7.94 -36.39
N TYR A 414 -11.96 -8.44 -35.55
CA TYR A 414 -10.71 -7.74 -35.25
C TYR A 414 -9.70 -8.01 -36.36
N ALA A 415 -9.30 -6.96 -37.08
CA ALA A 415 -8.17 -7.01 -38.00
C ALA A 415 -6.87 -7.23 -37.20
N THR A 416 -6.12 -8.23 -37.63
CA THR A 416 -4.86 -8.69 -37.04
C THR A 416 -3.72 -7.71 -37.33
N GLY A 417 -3.32 -6.92 -36.32
CA GLY A 417 -2.00 -6.28 -36.29
C GLY A 417 -0.91 -7.28 -35.86
N PRO A 418 0.35 -7.09 -36.27
CA PRO A 418 1.38 -8.10 -36.13
C PRO A 418 1.68 -8.45 -34.67
N THR A 419 1.74 -9.75 -34.41
CA THR A 419 2.06 -10.39 -33.14
C THR A 419 3.46 -10.02 -32.67
N HIS A 420 3.55 -9.10 -31.72
CA HIS A 420 4.78 -8.92 -30.96
C HIS A 420 4.90 -10.07 -29.93
N ASN A 421 5.53 -11.15 -30.35
CA ASN A 421 6.03 -12.18 -29.43
C ASN A 421 7.18 -11.54 -28.62
N GLY A 422 6.87 -11.07 -27.42
CA GLY A 422 7.82 -10.46 -26.51
C GLY A 422 7.44 -10.80 -25.08
N SER A 423 8.38 -11.39 -24.34
CA SER A 423 8.37 -11.49 -22.89
C SER A 423 7.94 -10.17 -22.24
N PHE A 424 7.35 -10.22 -21.06
CA PHE A 424 7.07 -9.08 -20.18
C PHE A 424 8.33 -8.19 -20.08
N GLN A 425 8.47 -7.24 -21.00
CA GLN A 425 9.62 -6.35 -21.10
C GLN A 425 9.16 -5.04 -20.49
N ASP A 426 9.82 -4.71 -19.38
CA ASP A 426 9.46 -3.67 -18.43
C ASP A 426 9.15 -2.33 -19.13
N VAL A 427 7.86 -2.01 -19.23
CA VAL A 427 7.36 -0.68 -19.65
C VAL A 427 7.96 0.43 -18.76
N GLU A 428 8.37 0.09 -17.53
CA GLU A 428 9.12 0.99 -16.64
C GLU A 428 10.59 1.19 -17.07
N LEU A 429 11.30 0.16 -17.55
CA LEU A 429 12.66 0.33 -18.10
C LEU A 429 12.62 1.07 -19.43
N ASP A 430 11.67 0.77 -20.31
CA ASP A 430 11.52 1.48 -21.59
C ASP A 430 11.23 2.99 -21.36
N ARG A 431 10.40 3.32 -20.36
CA ARG A 431 10.17 4.72 -19.95
C ARG A 431 11.42 5.37 -19.35
N MET A 432 12.32 4.59 -18.75
CA MET A 432 13.62 5.07 -18.25
C MET A 432 14.69 5.15 -19.35
N GLU A 433 14.65 4.28 -20.36
CA GLU A 433 15.61 4.22 -21.49
C GLU A 433 15.32 5.26 -22.58
N ARG A 434 14.05 5.62 -22.80
CA ARG A 434 13.67 6.75 -23.67
C ARG A 434 14.30 8.09 -23.27
N HIS A 435 14.81 8.21 -22.04
CA HIS A 435 15.59 9.36 -21.57
C HIS A 435 17.06 9.36 -22.01
N HIS A 436 17.63 8.26 -22.49
CA HIS A 436 19.07 8.15 -22.80
C HIS A 436 19.42 8.10 -24.30
N HIS A 437 18.50 7.69 -25.18
CA HIS A 437 18.82 7.54 -26.61
C HIS A 437 18.99 8.86 -27.40
N ALA A 438 18.87 10.04 -26.78
CA ALA A 438 19.06 11.33 -27.45
C ALA A 438 20.50 11.88 -27.43
N THR A 439 21.52 11.06 -27.11
CA THR A 439 22.94 11.51 -27.08
C THR A 439 23.96 10.60 -27.79
N GLY A 440 23.51 9.64 -28.60
CA GLY A 440 24.41 8.82 -29.43
C GLY A 440 24.25 9.12 -30.92
N GLN A 441 25.27 9.73 -31.53
CA GLN A 441 25.39 9.97 -32.99
C GLN A 441 25.09 8.71 -33.82
N GLN A 442 24.18 8.83 -34.79
CA GLN A 442 24.05 7.92 -35.93
C GLN A 442 25.15 8.20 -36.97
N PRO A 443 25.82 7.19 -37.55
CA PRO A 443 26.54 7.37 -38.80
C PRO A 443 25.55 7.37 -39.98
N MET A 444 25.58 8.46 -40.75
CA MET A 444 24.85 8.67 -41.99
C MET A 444 25.22 7.62 -43.04
N MET A 445 24.21 6.94 -43.61
CA MET A 445 24.33 6.27 -44.90
C MET A 445 24.25 7.31 -46.03
N GLY A 446 25.30 7.39 -46.85
CA GLY A 446 25.27 7.98 -48.18
C GLY A 446 25.69 6.92 -49.19
N GLY A 447 24.76 6.42 -50.00
CA GLY A 447 25.08 5.59 -51.15
C GLY A 447 25.53 6.42 -52.35
N PRO A 448 26.16 5.78 -53.35
CA PRO A 448 25.76 6.07 -54.72
C PRO A 448 25.57 4.81 -55.57
N ALA A 449 24.70 4.96 -56.57
CA ALA A 449 24.33 3.99 -57.59
C ALA A 449 25.38 3.86 -58.71
N HIS A 450 25.51 2.66 -59.32
CA HIS A 450 25.74 2.44 -60.77
C HIS A 450 25.71 0.92 -61.13
N PRO A 451 25.66 0.51 -62.42
CA PRO A 451 24.78 -0.55 -62.91
C PRO A 451 25.51 -1.77 -63.50
N SER A 452 24.73 -2.77 -63.94
CA SER A 452 25.17 -4.01 -64.57
C SER A 452 25.76 -3.84 -65.99
N ALA A 453 26.91 -4.47 -66.28
CA ALA A 453 27.29 -4.99 -67.63
C ALA A 453 28.58 -5.87 -67.63
N ILE A 454 28.39 -7.18 -67.87
CA ILE A 454 29.01 -8.10 -68.86
C ILE A 454 30.49 -7.93 -69.35
N ARG A 455 31.19 -9.09 -69.41
CA ARG A 455 32.32 -9.58 -70.27
C ARG A 455 33.79 -9.28 -69.92
N GLY A 456 34.55 -10.39 -69.71
CA GLY A 456 35.49 -10.90 -70.73
C GLY A 456 37.00 -10.79 -70.48
N TYR A 457 37.67 -11.96 -70.45
CA TYR A 457 39.07 -12.27 -70.77
C TYR A 457 40.22 -11.59 -70.01
N GLN A 458 40.96 -12.38 -69.23
CA GLN A 458 42.24 -12.98 -69.64
C GLN A 458 42.58 -14.19 -68.76
#